data_AF-A0A3C1N8H4-F1
#
_entry.id   AF-A0A3C1N8H4-F1
#
_cell.length_a   1.000
_cell.length_b   1.000
_cell.length_c   1.000
_cell.angle_alpha   90.00
_cell.angle_beta   90.00
_cell.angle_gamma   90.00
#
_symmetry.space_group_name_H-M   'P 1'
#
loop_
_entity.id
_entity.type
_entity.pdbx_description
1 polymer ?
#
loop_
_entity_poly.entity_id
_entity_poly.type
_entity_poly.pdbx_seq_one_letter_code
_entity_poly.pdbx_strand_id
1 'polypeptide(L)'
;MTTTPKPKRRRHTRRRALPSGIQQPPWQSIRNPYPPAQILSPDALEDIHRASLTILEQIGIEILLPEAAEYFRRAGAHVTGTPARATFEPEL
;
A
#
# COMPACT_ATOMS: atom_id res chain seq x y z
N MET A 1 -68.37 10.97 43.78
CA MET A 1 -67.42 11.88 43.11
C MET A 1 -66.28 12.14 44.08
N THR A 2 -65.09 11.60 43.82
CA THR A 2 -63.89 11.89 44.60
C THR A 2 -62.69 11.75 43.68
N THR A 3 -62.02 12.86 43.36
CA THR A 3 -60.87 12.91 42.47
C THR A 3 -59.63 13.26 43.28
N THR A 4 -58.68 12.32 43.37
CA THR A 4 -57.35 12.54 43.96
C THR A 4 -56.39 13.05 42.88
N PRO A 5 -55.64 14.16 43.07
CA PRO A 5 -54.69 14.63 42.06
C PRO A 5 -53.37 13.85 42.13
N LYS A 6 -52.84 13.48 40.96
CA LYS A 6 -51.61 12.67 40.78
C LYS A 6 -50.37 13.60 40.68
N PRO A 7 -49.23 13.30 41.33
CA PRO A 7 -48.12 14.22 41.43
C PRO A 7 -47.35 14.39 40.11
N LYS A 8 -46.97 15.64 39.80
CA LYS A 8 -46.28 16.05 38.57
C LYS A 8 -44.81 15.64 38.61
N ARG A 9 -44.45 14.60 37.87
CA ARG A 9 -43.09 14.07 37.74
C ARG A 9 -42.18 15.09 37.04
N ARG A 10 -41.23 15.70 37.77
CA ARG A 10 -40.15 16.53 37.19
C ARG A 10 -39.28 15.63 36.29
N ARG A 11 -39.37 15.84 34.97
CA ARG A 11 -38.47 15.21 34.00
C ARG A 11 -37.07 15.82 34.20
N HIS A 12 -36.19 15.07 34.86
CA HIS A 12 -34.75 15.32 34.80
C HIS A 12 -34.33 15.23 33.33
N THR A 13 -34.08 16.38 32.70
CA THR A 13 -33.38 16.46 31.43
C THR A 13 -31.98 15.90 31.65
N ARG A 14 -31.76 14.64 31.22
CA ARG A 14 -30.42 14.04 31.18
C ARG A 14 -29.56 14.94 30.29
N ARG A 15 -28.65 15.70 30.89
CA ARG A 15 -27.54 16.33 30.15
C ARG A 15 -26.78 15.20 29.46
N ARG A 16 -26.74 15.23 28.14
CA ARG A 16 -25.99 14.28 27.32
C ARG A 16 -24.51 14.45 27.70
N ALA A 17 -23.89 13.40 28.23
CA ALA A 17 -22.46 13.41 28.50
C ALA A 17 -21.71 13.64 27.18
N LEU A 18 -20.78 14.60 27.17
CA LEU A 18 -19.87 14.77 26.03
C LEU A 18 -18.99 13.51 25.94
N PRO A 19 -18.70 13.00 24.73
CA PRO A 19 -17.91 11.79 24.57
C PRO A 19 -16.52 11.99 25.19
N SER A 20 -16.26 11.27 26.29
CA SER A 20 -14.94 11.20 26.93
C SER A 20 -14.11 10.14 26.20
N GLY A 21 -13.39 10.55 25.16
CA GLY A 21 -12.51 9.68 24.40
C GLY A 21 -11.56 10.48 23.52
N ILE A 22 -10.46 9.86 23.12
CA ILE A 22 -9.51 10.43 22.16
C ILE A 22 -10.26 10.65 20.85
N GLN A 23 -10.37 11.92 20.43
CA GLN A 23 -10.98 12.29 19.17
C GLN A 23 -10.03 11.88 18.04
N GLN A 24 -10.23 10.69 17.47
CA GLN A 24 -9.47 10.25 16.30
C GLN A 24 -9.95 11.01 15.06
N PRO A 25 -9.07 11.66 14.30
CA PRO A 25 -9.44 12.25 13.02
C PRO A 25 -9.87 11.13 12.05
N PRO A 26 -10.75 11.45 11.07
CA PRO A 26 -11.14 10.49 10.06
C PRO A 26 -9.92 10.01 9.26
N TRP A 27 -9.93 8.74 8.87
CA TRP A 27 -8.95 8.18 7.95
C TRP A 27 -8.97 8.97 6.63
N GLN A 28 -7.79 9.44 6.22
CA GLN A 28 -7.62 10.17 4.97
C GLN A 28 -6.31 9.77 4.30
N SER A 29 -6.30 9.82 2.97
CA SER A 29 -5.10 9.60 2.18
C SER A 29 -4.18 10.81 2.32
N ILE A 30 -3.07 10.65 3.02
CA ILE A 30 -2.03 11.68 3.14
C ILE A 30 -1.27 11.71 1.82
N ARG A 31 -1.35 12.83 1.10
CA ARG A 31 -0.53 13.07 -0.09
C ARG A 31 0.69 13.89 0.30
N ASN A 32 1.88 13.43 -0.07
CA ASN A 32 3.10 14.20 0.11
C ASN A 32 3.08 15.42 -0.86
N PRO A 33 3.08 16.66 -0.36
CA PRO A 33 3.07 17.85 -1.23
C PRO A 33 4.46 18.18 -1.79
N TYR A 34 5.52 17.57 -1.25
CA TYR A 34 6.89 17.86 -1.67
C TYR A 34 7.29 17.03 -2.88
N PRO A 35 8.11 17.59 -3.79
CA PRO A 35 8.70 16.81 -4.86
C PRO A 35 9.60 15.71 -4.29
N PRO A 36 9.80 14.59 -5.02
CA PRO A 36 10.75 13.55 -4.62
C PRO A 36 12.13 14.14 -4.33
N ALA A 37 12.73 13.71 -3.22
CA ALA A 37 14.08 14.12 -2.87
C ALA A 37 15.07 13.56 -3.90
N GLN A 38 15.82 14.44 -4.55
CA GLN A 38 16.88 14.06 -5.50
C GLN A 38 18.18 13.84 -4.74
N ILE A 39 18.38 12.61 -4.26
CA ILE A 39 19.58 12.21 -3.50
C ILE A 39 20.77 11.91 -4.44
N LEU A 40 20.46 11.47 -5.66
CA LEU A 40 21.44 11.09 -6.68
C LEU A 40 21.39 12.09 -7.84
N SER A 41 22.53 12.28 -8.52
CA SER A 41 22.57 12.99 -9.79
C SER A 41 21.86 12.18 -10.89
N PRO A 42 21.40 12.81 -11.99
CA PRO A 42 20.80 12.10 -13.12
C PRO A 42 21.70 11.02 -13.69
N ASP A 43 22.99 11.30 -13.83
CA ASP A 43 23.97 10.34 -14.38
C ASP A 43 24.15 9.13 -13.44
N ALA A 44 24.22 9.36 -12.12
CA ALA A 44 24.34 8.28 -11.15
C ALA A 44 23.09 7.39 -11.11
N LEU A 45 21.91 7.97 -11.35
CA LEU A 45 20.67 7.20 -11.47
C LEU A 45 20.68 6.34 -12.74
N GLU A 46 21.16 6.89 -13.86
CA GLU A 46 21.31 6.16 -15.12
C GLU A 46 22.32 5.02 -15.00
N ASP A 47 23.42 5.22 -14.25
CA ASP A 47 24.40 4.16 -13.99
C ASP A 47 23.78 2.99 -13.21
N ILE A 48 22.96 3.29 -12.18
CA ILE A 48 22.21 2.26 -11.45
C ILE A 48 21.21 1.56 -12.38
N HIS A 49 20.52 2.31 -13.23
CA HIS A 49 19.57 1.75 -14.18
C HIS A 49 20.24 0.76 -15.12
N ARG A 50 21.34 1.15 -15.76
CA ARG A 50 22.12 0.28 -16.67
C ARG A 50 22.67 -0.94 -15.96
N ALA A 51 23.26 -0.77 -14.78
CA ALA A 51 23.77 -1.88 -13.98
C ALA A 51 22.65 -2.87 -13.62
N SER A 52 21.46 -2.38 -13.32
CA SER A 52 20.29 -3.22 -13.03
C SER A 52 19.85 -4.03 -14.25
N LEU A 53 19.82 -3.41 -15.45
CA LEU A 53 19.50 -4.12 -16.69
C LEU A 53 20.52 -5.23 -17.00
N THR A 54 21.82 -4.94 -16.86
CA THR A 54 22.88 -5.93 -17.03
C THR A 54 22.70 -7.13 -16.09
N ILE A 55 22.30 -6.89 -14.83
CA ILE A 55 22.03 -7.97 -13.87
C ILE A 55 20.83 -8.81 -14.32
N LEU A 56 19.75 -8.17 -14.77
CA LEU A 56 18.54 -8.86 -15.21
C LEU A 56 18.75 -9.69 -16.49
N GLU A 57 19.62 -9.23 -17.37
CA GLU A 57 20.01 -9.93 -18.59
C GLU A 57 20.94 -11.11 -18.29
N GLN A 58 22.04 -10.87 -17.56
CA GLN A 58 23.13 -11.84 -17.39
C GLN A 58 22.86 -12.86 -16.28
N ILE A 59 22.22 -12.43 -15.20
CA ILE A 59 21.99 -13.25 -14.01
C ILE A 59 20.51 -13.65 -13.91
N GLY A 60 19.61 -12.69 -14.18
CA GLY A 60 18.18 -12.88 -14.03
C GLY A 60 17.72 -13.05 -12.58
N ILE A 61 16.47 -13.47 -12.40
CA ILE A 61 15.85 -13.67 -11.09
C ILE A 61 15.30 -15.10 -10.94
N GLU A 62 15.36 -15.65 -9.73
CA GLU A 62 14.72 -16.93 -9.44
C GLU A 62 13.26 -16.74 -9.06
N ILE A 63 12.40 -17.48 -9.75
CA ILE A 63 10.98 -17.53 -9.55
C ILE A 63 10.65 -18.85 -8.85
N LEU A 64 10.38 -18.75 -7.55
CA LEU A 64 10.10 -19.91 -6.72
C LEU A 64 8.69 -20.48 -6.93
N LEU A 65 7.76 -19.66 -7.42
CA LEU A 65 6.38 -20.07 -7.71
C LEU A 65 6.26 -20.50 -9.18
N PRO A 66 5.95 -21.78 -9.48
CA PRO A 66 5.88 -22.26 -10.87
C PRO A 66 4.86 -21.49 -11.74
N GLU A 67 3.73 -21.09 -11.16
CA GLU A 67 2.70 -20.31 -11.86
C GLU A 67 3.20 -18.91 -12.26
N ALA A 68 4.07 -18.30 -11.43
CA ALA A 68 4.66 -17.01 -11.74
C ALA A 68 5.60 -17.09 -12.94
N ALA A 69 6.32 -18.21 -13.10
CA ALA A 69 7.22 -18.43 -14.22
C ALA A 69 6.49 -18.39 -15.58
N GLU A 70 5.23 -18.85 -15.63
CA GLU A 70 4.40 -18.76 -16.83
C GLU A 70 4.06 -17.32 -17.21
N TYR A 71 3.79 -16.45 -16.23
CA TYR A 71 3.53 -15.03 -16.51
C TYR A 71 4.75 -14.34 -17.08
N PHE A 72 5.94 -14.63 -16.54
CA PHE A 72 7.20 -14.10 -17.07
C PHE A 72 7.48 -14.59 -18.49
N ARG A 73 7.25 -15.88 -18.78
CA ARG A 73 7.40 -16.41 -20.14
C ARG A 73 6.45 -15.74 -21.14
N ARG A 74 5.20 -15.48 -20.73
CA ARG A 74 4.22 -14.76 -21.57
C ARG A 74 4.57 -13.30 -21.79
N ALA A 75 5.21 -12.67 -20.80
CA ALA A 75 5.70 -11.30 -20.92
C ALA A 75 6.94 -11.20 -21.84
N GLY A 76 7.55 -12.32 -22.24
CA GLY A 76 8.71 -12.36 -23.13
C GLY A 76 10.03 -12.67 -22.43
N ALA A 77 10.02 -12.89 -21.12
CA ALA A 77 11.23 -13.27 -20.38
C ALA A 77 11.67 -14.71 -20.74
N HIS A 78 12.97 -14.93 -20.78
CA HIS A 78 13.53 -16.25 -21.03
C HIS A 78 13.62 -17.02 -19.72
N VAL A 79 12.82 -18.08 -19.59
CA VAL A 79 12.71 -18.86 -18.35
C VAL A 79 13.35 -20.24 -18.50
N THR A 80 14.34 -20.56 -17.66
CA THR A 80 15.12 -21.81 -17.70
C THR A 80 15.27 -22.45 -16.32
N GLY A 81 15.57 -23.75 -16.28
CA GLY A 81 15.94 -24.47 -15.05
C GLY A 81 14.82 -24.81 -14.07
N THR A 82 15.22 -25.47 -12.97
CA THR A 82 14.38 -25.79 -11.80
C THR A 82 15.24 -25.58 -10.54
N PRO A 83 14.99 -24.57 -9.68
CA PRO A 83 13.90 -23.59 -9.75
C PRO A 83 13.99 -22.70 -11.01
N ALA A 84 12.84 -22.19 -11.45
CA ALA A 84 12.73 -21.42 -12.68
C ALA A 84 13.50 -20.10 -12.54
N ARG A 85 14.42 -19.83 -13.45
CA ARG A 85 15.18 -18.57 -13.53
C ARG A 85 14.75 -17.80 -14.77
N ALA A 86 14.33 -16.55 -14.58
CA ALA A 86 13.90 -15.66 -15.65
C ALA A 86 14.99 -14.62 -15.94
N THR A 87 15.49 -14.58 -17.17
CA THR A 87 16.35 -13.51 -17.69
C THR A 87 15.56 -12.62 -18.63
N PHE A 88 15.95 -11.34 -18.71
CA PHE A 88 15.23 -10.31 -19.46
C PHE A 88 16.17 -9.66 -20.46
N GLU A 89 15.72 -9.52 -21.70
CA GLU A 89 16.41 -8.66 -22.66
C GLU A 89 16.25 -7.19 -22.20
N PRO A 90 17.28 -6.34 -22.35
CA PRO A 90 17.25 -4.96 -21.87
C PRO A 90 16.16 -4.08 -22.52
N GLU A 91 15.57 -4.52 -23.64
CA GLU A 91 14.52 -3.82 -24.40
C GLU A 91 13.09 -4.29 -24.05
N LEU A 92 12.94 -5.21 -23.08
CA LEU A 92 11.68 -5.90 -22.78
C LEU A 92 10.77 -5.15 -21.78
#